data_AF-A0A075MNW1-F1
#
_entry.id   AF-A0A075MNW1-F1
#
_cell.length_a   1.000
_cell.length_b   1.000
_cell.length_c   1.000
_cell.angle_alpha   90.00
_cell.angle_beta   90.00
_cell.angle_gamma   90.00
#
_symmetry.space_group_name_H-M   'P 1'
#
loop_
_entity.id
_entity.type
_entity.pdbx_description
1 polymer ?
#
loop_
_entity_poly.entity_id
_entity_poly.type
_entity_poly.pdbx_seq_one_letter_code
_entity_poly.pdbx_strand_id
1 'polypeptide(L)'
;MSEDTSPAASNEAIPFPTLTILYLPAEAAAVVEDVSQKYPNMTIEDCTGFFHGGQRIYKKVTIWSQGIDSLWMDAVIARTKELASVQFVNVVSGGMMHIL
;
A
#
# COMPACT_ATOMS: atom_id res chain seq x y z
N MET A 1 -34.07 -20.08 -38.10
CA MET A 1 -33.89 -19.79 -36.67
C MET A 1 -32.68 -20.58 -36.22
N SER A 2 -31.49 -19.97 -36.28
CA SER A 2 -30.27 -20.59 -35.77
C SER A 2 -29.90 -19.80 -34.52
N GLU A 3 -30.11 -20.41 -33.36
CA GLU A 3 -29.81 -19.78 -32.07
C GLU A 3 -28.29 -19.76 -31.89
N ASP A 4 -27.74 -18.55 -31.94
CA ASP A 4 -26.37 -18.20 -31.62
C ASP A 4 -26.19 -18.27 -30.10
N THR A 5 -25.91 -19.46 -29.58
CA THR A 5 -25.42 -19.62 -28.20
C THR A 5 -23.93 -19.35 -28.14
N SER A 6 -23.55 -18.10 -28.38
CA SER A 6 -22.32 -17.55 -27.86
C SER A 6 -22.45 -17.49 -26.32
N PRO A 7 -21.53 -18.09 -25.53
CA PRO A 7 -21.56 -17.89 -24.09
C PRO A 7 -21.35 -16.41 -23.83
N ALA A 8 -22.33 -15.75 -23.21
CA ALA A 8 -22.16 -14.40 -22.73
C ALA A 8 -20.92 -14.39 -21.84
N ALA A 9 -19.85 -13.75 -22.30
CA ALA A 9 -18.66 -13.54 -21.49
C ALA A 9 -19.14 -12.86 -20.21
N SER A 10 -19.07 -13.59 -19.09
CA SER A 10 -19.31 -13.05 -17.77
C SER A 10 -18.39 -11.86 -17.64
N ASN A 11 -18.97 -10.67 -17.68
CA ASN A 11 -18.28 -9.40 -17.49
C ASN A 11 -17.94 -9.28 -16.00
N GLU A 12 -17.15 -10.23 -15.48
CA GLU A 12 -16.44 -10.08 -14.23
C GLU A 12 -15.43 -8.98 -14.48
N ALA A 13 -15.81 -7.74 -14.15
CA ALA A 13 -14.88 -6.63 -14.16
C ALA A 13 -13.68 -7.05 -13.32
N ILE A 14 -12.53 -7.30 -13.97
CA ILE A 14 -11.26 -7.47 -13.29
C ILE A 14 -11.13 -6.23 -12.41
N PRO A 15 -11.10 -6.36 -11.07
CA PRO A 15 -11.10 -5.19 -10.22
C PRO A 15 -9.90 -4.32 -10.63
N PHE A 16 -10.14 -3.03 -10.80
CA PHE A 16 -9.04 -2.14 -11.15
C PHE A 16 -8.02 -2.18 -10.01
N PRO A 17 -6.72 -2.33 -10.31
CA PRO A 17 -5.71 -2.39 -9.27
C PRO A 17 -5.77 -1.11 -8.45
N THR A 18 -5.94 -1.27 -7.14
CA THR A 18 -5.93 -0.17 -6.19
C THR A 18 -4.49 0.22 -5.91
N LEU A 19 -4.19 1.49 -6.11
CA LEU A 19 -2.94 2.10 -5.70
C LEU A 19 -2.94 2.26 -4.18
N THR A 20 -1.93 1.71 -3.51
CA THR A 20 -1.62 2.02 -2.12
C THR A 20 -0.20 2.56 -1.98
N ILE A 21 -0.03 3.64 -1.24
CA ILE A 21 1.26 4.25 -0.95
C ILE A 21 1.47 4.27 0.56
N LEU A 22 2.59 3.72 1.02
CA LEU A 22 3.02 3.78 2.41
C LEU A 22 4.17 4.75 2.54
N TYR A 23 4.07 5.71 3.45
CA TYR A 23 5.20 6.58 3.82
C TYR A 23 5.83 6.04 5.09
N LEU A 24 6.88 5.24 4.94
CA LEU A 24 7.56 4.57 6.03
C LEU A 24 8.80 5.36 6.45
N PRO A 25 8.94 5.78 7.72
CA PRO A 25 10.16 6.42 8.19
C PRO A 25 11.40 5.55 7.93
N ALA A 26 12.56 6.16 7.71
CA ALA A 26 13.80 5.44 7.43
C ALA A 26 14.17 4.41 8.51
N GLU A 27 13.78 4.67 9.76
CA GLU A 27 13.97 3.77 10.91
C GLU A 27 13.18 2.45 10.77
N ALA A 28 12.12 2.43 9.97
CA ALA A 28 11.29 1.26 9.69
C ALA A 28 11.74 0.50 8.43
N ALA A 29 13.02 0.53 8.05
CA ALA A 29 13.55 -0.13 6.86
C ALA A 29 13.20 -1.64 6.78
N ALA A 30 13.18 -2.34 7.93
CA ALA A 30 12.78 -3.75 7.99
C ALA A 30 11.34 -4.00 7.51
N VAL A 31 10.44 -3.03 7.68
CA VAL A 31 9.07 -3.12 7.18
C VAL A 31 9.04 -3.08 5.65
N VAL A 32 9.92 -2.31 5.02
CA VAL A 32 10.05 -2.29 3.56
C VAL A 32 10.41 -3.67 3.04
N GLU A 33 11.30 -4.40 3.72
CA GLU A 33 11.67 -5.77 3.37
C GLU A 33 10.47 -6.72 3.47
N ASP A 34 9.70 -6.68 4.56
CA ASP A 34 8.48 -7.51 4.69
C ASP A 34 7.47 -7.22 3.56
N VAL A 35 7.26 -5.94 3.25
CA VAL A 35 6.32 -5.53 2.19
C VAL A 35 6.83 -6.02 0.83
N SER A 36 8.14 -5.99 0.57
CA SER A 36 8.74 -6.48 -0.67
C SER A 36 8.53 -7.97 -0.89
N GLN A 37 8.55 -8.77 0.18
CA GLN A 37 8.32 -10.21 0.11
C GLN A 37 6.89 -10.53 -0.29
N LYS A 38 5.91 -9.74 0.19
CA LYS A 38 4.49 -9.91 -0.15
C LYS A 38 4.13 -9.28 -1.50
N TYR A 39 4.73 -8.14 -1.82
CA TYR A 39 4.43 -7.35 -3.02
C TYR A 39 5.73 -7.12 -3.83
N PRO A 40 6.20 -8.14 -4.58
CA PRO A 40 7.48 -8.06 -5.30
C PRO A 40 7.50 -7.00 -6.42
N ASN A 41 6.33 -6.57 -6.89
CA ASN A 41 6.18 -5.56 -7.94
C ASN A 41 6.04 -4.12 -7.38
N MET A 42 6.29 -3.92 -6.07
CA MET A 42 6.24 -2.60 -5.47
C MET A 42 7.40 -1.72 -5.96
N THR A 43 7.23 -0.40 -5.91
CA THR A 43 8.33 0.55 -6.08
C THR A 43 8.67 1.21 -4.77
N ILE A 44 9.94 1.61 -4.62
CA ILE A 44 10.45 2.31 -3.45
C ILE A 44 11.12 3.59 -3.95
N GLU A 45 10.72 4.72 -3.37
CA GLU A 45 11.35 6.01 -3.62
C GLU A 45 11.81 6.61 -2.29
N ASP A 46 13.02 7.15 -2.26
CA ASP A 46 13.48 7.98 -1.15
C ASP A 46 12.82 9.35 -1.22
N CYS A 47 12.22 9.79 -0.12
CA CYS A 47 11.60 11.11 -0.06
C CYS A 47 11.81 11.75 1.31
N THR A 48 11.79 13.08 1.30
CA THR A 48 11.79 13.89 2.51
C THR A 48 10.38 14.40 2.74
N GLY A 49 9.79 14.03 3.88
CA GLY A 49 8.42 14.38 4.22
C GLY A 49 8.35 15.26 5.46
N PHE A 50 7.40 16.19 5.47
CA PHE A 50 6.99 16.93 6.66
C PHE A 50 5.69 16.32 7.17
N PHE A 51 5.82 15.30 8.02
CA PHE A 51 4.68 14.70 8.70
C PHE A 51 4.79 14.96 10.21
N HIS A 52 3.78 14.54 10.98
CA HIS A 52 3.68 14.80 12.42
C HIS A 52 5.01 14.61 13.17
N GLY A 53 5.57 15.70 13.70
CA GLY A 53 6.85 15.69 14.43
C GLY A 53 8.06 16.21 13.65
N GLY A 54 7.89 16.76 12.44
CA GLY A 54 8.91 17.52 11.72
C GLY A 54 9.38 16.86 10.42
N GLN A 55 10.45 17.41 9.86
CA GLN A 55 11.07 16.88 8.64
C GLN A 55 11.73 15.53 8.94
N ARG A 56 11.41 14.50 8.17
CA ARG A 56 12.10 13.20 8.23
C ARG A 56 12.31 12.61 6.85
N ILE A 57 13.21 11.62 6.78
CA ILE A 57 13.45 10.81 5.59
C ILE A 57 12.48 9.62 5.63
N TYR A 58 11.83 9.36 4.50
CA TYR A 58 10.87 8.29 4.33
C TYR A 58 11.22 7.47 3.09
N LYS A 59 10.88 6.19 3.16
CA LYS A 59 10.68 5.33 2.00
C LYS A 59 9.20 5.42 1.60
N LYS A 60 8.94 5.98 0.43
CA LYS A 60 7.62 5.94 -0.22
C LYS A 60 7.52 4.61 -0.94
N VAL A 61 6.73 3.69 -0.38
CA VAL A 61 6.49 2.37 -0.95
C VAL A 61 5.18 2.39 -1.71
N THR A 62 5.21 2.12 -3.00
CA THR A 62 4.03 2.13 -3.87
C THR A 62 3.67 0.70 -4.27
N ILE A 63 2.43 0.30 -3.98
CA ILE A 63 1.89 -1.04 -4.20
C ILE A 63 0.69 -0.94 -5.14
N TRP A 64 0.70 -1.75 -6.19
CA TRP A 64 -0.46 -1.99 -7.05
C TRP A 64 -1.01 -3.38 -6.76
N SER A 65 -2.26 -3.46 -6.29
CA SER A 65 -2.86 -4.74 -5.90
C SER A 65 -4.37 -4.75 -6.14
N GLN A 66 -4.97 -5.94 -6.14
CA GLN A 66 -6.42 -6.15 -6.23
C GLN A 66 -7.17 -5.84 -4.91
N GLY A 67 -6.52 -5.09 -4.02
CA GLY A 67 -6.93 -4.89 -2.63
C GLY A 67 -5.82 -5.31 -1.67
N ILE A 68 -5.79 -4.64 -0.52
CA ILE A 68 -4.89 -4.98 0.58
C ILE A 68 -5.71 -5.55 1.73
N ASP A 69 -5.23 -6.67 2.25
CA ASP A 69 -5.76 -7.28 3.48
C ASP A 69 -5.60 -6.31 4.66
N SER A 70 -6.71 -5.98 5.31
CA SER A 70 -6.73 -4.96 6.38
C SER A 70 -5.92 -5.39 7.60
N LEU A 71 -5.97 -6.66 8.00
CA LEU A 71 -5.20 -7.17 9.14
C LEU A 71 -3.70 -7.10 8.88
N TRP A 72 -3.27 -7.44 7.68
CA TRP A 72 -1.88 -7.29 7.27
C TRP A 72 -1.47 -5.81 7.26
N MET A 73 -2.33 -4.92 6.76
CA MET A 73 -2.05 -3.48 6.79
C MET A 73 -1.89 -2.99 8.24
N ASP A 74 -2.81 -3.37 9.13
CA ASP A 74 -2.75 -2.99 10.54
C ASP A 74 -1.44 -3.47 11.20
N ALA A 75 -1.00 -4.69 10.88
CA ALA A 75 0.27 -5.22 11.36
C ALA A 75 1.49 -4.42 10.83
N VAL A 76 1.48 -4.05 9.55
CA VAL A 76 2.51 -3.19 8.93
C VAL A 76 2.56 -1.82 9.61
N ILE A 77 1.41 -1.21 9.88
CA ILE A 77 1.30 0.08 10.56
C ILE A 77 1.80 -0.03 12.00
N ALA A 78 1.36 -1.04 12.76
CA ALA A 78 1.81 -1.27 14.13
C ALA A 78 3.34 -1.46 14.22
N ARG A 79 3.91 -2.29 13.35
CA ARG A 79 5.36 -2.54 13.30
C ARG A 79 6.14 -1.28 12.92
N THR A 80 5.61 -0.48 12.00
CA THR A 80 6.22 0.81 11.62
C THR A 80 6.25 1.78 12.81
N LYS A 81 5.14 1.89 13.55
CA LYS A 81 5.03 2.74 14.74
C LYS A 81 6.03 2.33 15.81
N GLU A 82 6.15 1.04 16.06
CA GLU A 82 7.11 0.47 17.01
C GLU A 82 8.55 0.81 16.63
N LEU A 83 8.98 0.46 15.41
CA LEU A 83 10.36 0.62 14.98
C LEU A 83 10.79 2.09 14.85
N ALA A 84 9.90 2.96 14.35
CA ALA A 84 10.20 4.37 14.14
C ALA A 84 9.82 5.27 15.32
N SER A 85 9.23 4.72 16.38
CA SER A 85 8.70 5.46 17.53
C SER A 85 7.80 6.63 17.10
N VAL A 86 6.91 6.37 16.13
CA VAL A 86 5.93 7.35 15.61
C VAL A 86 4.52 7.00 16.06
N GLN A 87 3.69 8.01 16.29
CA GLN A 87 2.28 7.80 16.64
C GLN A 87 1.40 7.54 15.42
N PHE A 88 1.83 8.03 14.25
CA PHE A 88 1.05 8.03 13.02
C PHE A 88 1.90 7.57 11.83
N VAL A 89 1.26 6.85 10.91
CA VAL A 89 1.82 6.47 9.61
C VAL A 89 0.89 6.97 8.52
N ASN A 90 1.46 7.61 7.51
CA ASN A 90 0.68 8.14 6.40
C ASN A 90 0.53 7.08 5.32
N VAL A 91 -0.72 6.84 4.92
CA VAL A 91 -1.08 5.85 3.90
C VAL A 91 -1.97 6.53 2.87
N VAL A 92 -1.72 6.32 1.58
CA VAL A 92 -2.66 6.68 0.53
C VAL A 92 -3.28 5.41 -0.01
N SER A 93 -4.60 5.33 -0.07
CA SER A 93 -5.31 4.19 -0.69
C SER A 93 -6.44 4.71 -1.57
N GLY A 94 -6.52 4.25 -2.82
CA GLY A 94 -7.56 4.69 -3.76
C GLY A 94 -7.55 6.21 -4.03
N GLY A 95 -6.41 6.87 -3.87
CA GLY A 95 -6.27 8.32 -4.02
C GLY A 95 -6.63 9.15 -2.79
N MET A 96 -7.04 8.52 -1.67
CA MET A 96 -7.31 9.20 -0.40
C MET A 96 -6.16 9.00 0.58
N MET A 97 -5.78 10.06 1.29
CA MET A 97 -4.76 10.02 2.34
C MET A 97 -5.39 9.72 3.70
N HIS A 98 -4.81 8.78 4.42
CA HIS A 98 -5.16 8.32 5.75
C HIS A 98 -3.96 8.51 6.68
N ILE A 99 -4.25 8.92 7.91
CA ILE A 99 -3.28 9.04 8.99
C ILE A 99 -3.66 7.94 9.99
N LEU A 100 -2.88 6.86 10.00
CA LEU A 100 -3.19 5.64 10.74
C LEU A 100 -2.30 5.45 11.96
#